data_AF-A0A7K8PEL5-F1
#
_entry.id   AF-A0A7K8PEL5-F1
#
_cell.length_a   1.000
_cell.length_b   1.000
_cell.length_c   1.000
_cell.angle_alpha   90.00
_cell.angle_beta   90.00
_cell.angle_gamma   90.00
#
_symmetry.space_group_name_H-M   'P 1'
#
loop_
_entity.id
_entity.type
_entity.pdbx_description
1 polymer ?
#
loop_
_entity_poly.entity_id
_entity_poly.type
_entity_poly.pdbx_seq_one_letter_code
_entity_poly.pdbx_strand_id
1 'polypeptide(L)'
;MFGLLFFILFTPGVSEFLCMSSDLELSYTFCDSTAHAFMFNLTPCSITDKSVWKAALTWIPRSDVTFLKVVFNVWYNGARALHWKEGLCSGVDDEYSVCGKLKGETVATNFDIKGARIKFPKGNYDIILQGFSDDSENNMAICLNFTMIVK
;
A
#
# COMPACT_ATOMS: atom_id res chain seq x y z
N MET A 1 30.81 -1.58 -17.50
CA MET A 1 29.76 -2.58 -17.78
C MET A 1 28.96 -2.85 -16.49
N PHE A 2 28.33 -1.80 -15.93
CA PHE A 2 27.66 -1.83 -14.60
C PHE A 2 26.28 -1.14 -14.65
N GLY A 3 25.66 -1.08 -15.84
CA GLY A 3 24.43 -0.31 -16.10
C GLY A 3 23.18 -1.15 -16.36
N LEU A 4 23.30 -2.48 -16.47
CA LEU A 4 22.19 -3.37 -16.86
C LEU A 4 21.49 -4.05 -15.69
N LEU A 5 22.05 -4.02 -14.47
CA LEU A 5 21.50 -4.72 -13.30
C LEU A 5 20.45 -3.90 -12.52
N PHE A 6 20.33 -2.59 -12.76
CA PHE A 6 19.42 -1.73 -11.97
C PHE A 6 18.05 -1.49 -12.64
N PHE A 7 17.88 -1.86 -13.91
CA PHE A 7 16.65 -1.59 -14.66
C PHE A 7 15.56 -2.65 -14.51
N ILE A 8 15.84 -3.80 -13.87
CA ILE A 8 14.86 -4.88 -13.71
C ILE A 8 13.86 -4.59 -12.57
N LEU A 9 14.18 -3.65 -11.68
CA LEU A 9 13.38 -3.34 -10.48
C LEU A 9 12.10 -2.52 -10.73
N PHE A 10 11.87 -2.03 -11.97
CA PHE A 10 10.75 -1.12 -12.23
C PHE A 10 9.95 -1.52 -13.46
N THR A 11 9.76 -2.82 -13.69
CA THR A 11 8.85 -3.29 -14.73
C THR A 11 7.40 -3.19 -14.22
N PRO A 12 6.53 -2.38 -14.84
CA PRO A 12 5.12 -2.32 -14.47
C PRO A 12 4.50 -3.72 -14.67
N GLY A 13 3.83 -4.25 -13.64
CA GLY A 13 3.18 -5.56 -13.68
C GLY A 13 3.99 -6.72 -13.09
N VAL A 14 5.23 -6.51 -12.63
CA VAL A 14 5.92 -7.53 -11.81
C VAL A 14 5.41 -7.43 -10.38
N SER A 15 4.98 -8.57 -9.83
CA SER A 15 4.59 -8.67 -8.43
C SER A 15 5.83 -8.51 -7.54
N GLU A 16 5.80 -7.49 -6.71
CA GLU A 16 6.75 -7.27 -5.63
C GLU A 16 6.35 -8.16 -4.47
N PHE A 17 7.25 -9.06 -4.08
CA PHE A 17 7.04 -9.96 -2.97
C PHE A 17 7.37 -9.25 -1.65
N LEU A 18 6.39 -9.21 -0.73
CA LEU A 18 6.60 -8.57 0.57
C LEU A 18 7.12 -9.58 1.57
N CYS A 19 6.38 -10.67 1.76
CA CYS A 19 6.76 -11.70 2.72
C CYS A 19 5.98 -13.00 2.54
N MET A 20 6.57 -14.10 3.01
CA MET A 20 5.92 -15.41 3.11
C MET A 20 6.32 -16.07 4.43
N SER A 21 5.33 -16.67 5.08
CA SER A 21 5.46 -17.49 6.27
C SER A 21 4.64 -18.78 6.09
N SER A 22 4.55 -19.56 7.17
CA SER A 22 3.72 -20.77 7.22
C SER A 22 2.22 -20.48 7.11
N ASP A 23 1.78 -19.30 7.53
CA ASP A 23 0.36 -18.93 7.69
C ASP A 23 -0.07 -17.73 6.81
N LEU A 24 0.88 -17.00 6.24
CA LEU A 24 0.63 -15.80 5.43
C LEU A 24 1.55 -15.76 4.21
N GLU A 25 0.99 -15.35 3.08
CA GLU A 25 1.77 -14.89 1.92
C GLU A 25 1.21 -13.55 1.47
N LEU A 26 2.09 -12.58 1.27
CA LEU A 26 1.72 -11.22 0.94
C LEU A 26 2.62 -10.70 -0.17
N SER A 27 2.00 -10.18 -1.22
CA SER A 27 2.66 -9.52 -2.33
C SER A 27 1.83 -8.33 -2.79
N TYR A 28 2.41 -7.47 -3.63
CA TYR A 28 1.68 -6.41 -4.29
C TYR A 28 2.13 -6.20 -5.71
N THR A 29 1.26 -5.58 -6.50
CA THR A 29 1.52 -5.10 -7.84
C THR A 29 1.02 -3.67 -7.95
N PHE A 30 1.63 -2.87 -8.82
CA PHE A 30 1.04 -1.59 -9.19
C PHE A 30 -0.12 -1.83 -10.14
N CYS A 31 -1.29 -1.25 -9.85
CA CYS A 31 -2.47 -1.36 -10.72
C CYS A 31 -2.56 -0.27 -11.79
N ASP A 32 -1.56 0.62 -11.86
CA ASP A 32 -1.40 1.54 -12.98
C ASP A 32 -0.19 1.16 -13.85
N SER A 33 -0.07 1.79 -15.02
CA SER A 33 1.00 1.52 -15.98
C SER A 33 2.32 2.22 -15.66
N THR A 34 2.41 2.89 -14.52
CA THR A 34 3.45 3.88 -14.26
C THR A 34 4.41 3.41 -13.18
N ALA A 35 5.71 3.68 -13.35
CA ALA A 35 6.70 3.31 -12.35
C ALA A 35 6.51 4.17 -11.08
N HIS A 36 6.56 3.51 -9.92
CA HIS A 36 6.46 4.14 -8.61
C HIS A 36 7.69 3.78 -7.78
N ALA A 37 8.20 4.75 -7.03
CA ALA A 37 9.13 4.48 -5.95
C ALA A 37 8.32 4.31 -4.67
N PHE A 38 7.91 3.07 -4.42
CA PHE A 38 7.13 2.67 -3.26
C PHE A 38 7.74 1.38 -2.70
N MET A 39 7.92 1.34 -1.39
CA MET A 39 8.37 0.15 -0.68
C MET A 39 7.55 0.03 0.59
N PHE A 40 7.00 -1.15 0.81
CA PHE A 40 6.25 -1.48 2.01
C PHE A 40 6.91 -2.69 2.67
N ASN A 41 7.01 -2.69 3.99
CA ASN A 41 7.53 -3.82 4.75
C ASN A 41 6.60 -4.09 5.92
N LEU A 42 6.31 -5.35 6.17
CA LEU A 42 5.42 -5.79 7.24
C LEU A 42 6.17 -6.74 8.19
N THR A 43 6.20 -6.43 9.48
CA THR A 43 6.87 -7.27 10.49
C THR A 43 6.01 -7.43 11.74
N PRO A 44 5.73 -8.66 12.21
CA PRO A 44 6.12 -9.94 11.61
C PRO A 44 5.22 -10.30 10.40
N CYS A 45 5.73 -11.10 9.47
CA CYS A 45 4.88 -11.70 8.44
C CYS A 45 4.17 -12.94 9.00
N SER A 46 3.08 -12.75 9.72
CA SER A 46 2.26 -13.85 10.27
C SER A 46 0.97 -13.27 10.82
N ILE A 47 -0.16 -13.94 10.63
CA ILE A 47 -1.45 -13.52 11.20
C ILE A 47 -1.76 -14.25 12.50
N THR A 48 -1.23 -15.46 12.68
CA THR A 48 -1.53 -16.34 13.81
C THR A 48 -0.97 -15.77 15.11
N ASP A 49 -1.83 -15.62 16.11
CA ASP A 49 -1.50 -15.08 17.43
C ASP A 49 -0.83 -13.70 17.41
N LYS A 50 -1.06 -12.91 16.35
CA LYS A 50 -0.59 -11.52 16.22
C LYS A 50 -1.78 -10.56 16.26
N SER A 51 -1.65 -9.53 17.09
CA SER A 51 -2.60 -8.42 17.20
C SER A 51 -2.03 -7.10 16.69
N VAL A 52 -0.72 -7.02 16.49
CA VAL A 52 -0.02 -5.83 16.03
C VAL A 52 1.02 -6.21 14.99
N TRP A 53 0.96 -5.55 13.84
CA TRP A 53 1.97 -5.60 12.79
C TRP A 53 2.62 -4.25 12.65
N LYS A 54 3.94 -4.21 12.55
CA LYS A 54 4.69 -3.00 12.24
C LYS A 54 4.81 -2.88 10.73
N ALA A 55 4.30 -1.79 10.19
CA ALA A 55 4.45 -1.42 8.80
C ALA A 55 5.51 -0.32 8.67
N ALA A 56 6.43 -0.50 7.74
CA ALA A 56 7.35 0.55 7.30
C ALA A 56 7.04 0.86 5.83
N LEU A 57 6.76 2.11 5.55
CA LEU A 57 6.37 2.61 4.24
C LEU A 57 7.38 3.66 3.79
N THR A 58 7.93 3.47 2.60
CA THR A 58 8.69 4.48 1.87
C THR A 58 7.97 4.78 0.56
N TRP A 59 7.73 6.05 0.26
CA TRP A 59 7.08 6.48 -0.97
C TRP A 59 7.69 7.79 -1.46
N ILE A 60 7.90 7.92 -2.77
CA ILE A 60 8.24 9.20 -3.39
C ILE A 60 7.04 9.64 -4.25
N PRO A 61 6.31 10.68 -3.82
CA PRO A 61 5.14 11.16 -4.54
C PRO A 61 5.54 11.83 -5.84
N ARG A 62 4.71 11.65 -6.87
CA ARG A 62 4.96 12.19 -8.22
C ARG A 62 4.29 13.54 -8.49
N SER A 63 3.51 13.99 -7.52
CA SER A 63 2.83 15.28 -7.45
C SER A 63 2.94 15.78 -6.01
N ASP A 64 2.74 17.07 -5.81
CA ASP A 64 2.65 17.63 -4.47
C ASP A 64 1.45 17.02 -3.74
N VAL A 65 1.62 16.69 -2.46
CA VAL A 65 0.61 16.03 -1.62
C VAL A 65 -0.13 17.09 -0.81
N THR A 66 -0.78 18.02 -1.52
CA THR A 66 -1.65 19.03 -0.89
C THR A 66 -3.01 18.44 -0.53
N PHE A 67 -3.47 17.47 -1.33
CA PHE A 67 -4.67 16.70 -1.09
C PHE A 67 -4.34 15.22 -1.28
N LEU A 68 -4.85 14.37 -0.39
CA LEU A 68 -4.65 12.94 -0.47
C LEU A 68 -5.87 12.23 0.08
N LYS A 69 -6.60 11.55 -0.80
CA LYS A 69 -7.72 10.69 -0.47
C LYS A 69 -7.35 9.26 -0.76
N VAL A 70 -7.58 8.38 0.21
CA VAL A 70 -7.26 6.98 0.10
C VAL A 70 -8.54 6.15 0.06
N VAL A 71 -8.61 5.23 -0.90
CA VAL A 71 -9.68 4.26 -1.05
C VAL A 71 -9.07 2.87 -0.91
N PHE A 72 -9.68 2.07 -0.03
CA PHE A 72 -9.27 0.71 0.28
C PHE A 72 -10.42 -0.24 0.02
N ASN A 73 -10.24 -1.14 -0.95
CA ASN A 73 -11.19 -2.20 -1.27
C ASN A 73 -10.59 -3.55 -0.91
N VAL A 74 -11.31 -4.34 -0.13
CA VAL A 74 -10.91 -5.71 0.20
C VAL A 74 -11.93 -6.67 -0.40
N TRP A 75 -11.44 -7.63 -1.17
CA TRP A 75 -12.19 -8.77 -1.65
C TRP A 75 -11.71 -10.01 -0.93
N TYR A 76 -12.65 -10.85 -0.48
CA TYR A 76 -12.37 -12.14 0.12
C TYR A 76 -13.00 -13.22 -0.77
N ASN A 77 -12.18 -14.10 -1.33
CA ASN A 77 -12.60 -15.14 -2.27
C ASN A 77 -13.54 -14.62 -3.39
N GLY A 78 -13.22 -13.44 -3.93
CA GLY A 78 -13.99 -12.80 -5.01
C GLY A 78 -15.25 -12.03 -4.58
N ALA A 79 -15.60 -12.01 -3.29
CA ALA A 79 -16.71 -11.22 -2.76
C ALA A 79 -16.20 -9.97 -2.01
N ARG A 80 -16.87 -8.82 -2.17
CA ARG A 80 -16.43 -7.57 -1.54
C ARG A 80 -16.62 -7.68 -0.03
N ALA A 81 -15.52 -7.67 0.72
CA ALA A 81 -15.51 -7.76 2.17
C ALA A 81 -15.50 -6.37 2.83
N LEU A 82 -14.78 -5.41 2.24
CA LEU A 82 -14.67 -4.06 2.77
C LEU A 82 -14.54 -3.04 1.65
N HIS A 83 -15.19 -1.90 1.84
CA HIS A 83 -14.94 -0.68 1.08
C HIS A 83 -14.79 0.45 2.10
N TRP A 84 -13.61 1.05 2.15
CA TRP A 84 -13.29 2.15 3.06
C TRP A 84 -12.64 3.28 2.28
N LYS A 85 -12.97 4.51 2.64
CA LYS A 85 -12.50 5.72 1.96
C LYS A 85 -12.31 6.81 3.00
N GLU A 86 -11.16 7.48 2.94
CA GLU A 86 -10.75 8.48 3.92
C GLU A 86 -9.95 9.59 3.24
N GLY A 87 -10.19 10.83 3.62
CA GLY A 87 -9.32 11.96 3.26
C GLY A 87 -8.21 12.08 4.28
N LEU A 88 -6.97 11.76 3.88
CA LEU A 88 -5.80 11.93 4.75
C LEU A 88 -5.29 13.38 4.73
N CYS A 89 -5.31 14.02 3.57
CA CYS A 89 -4.91 15.42 3.43
C CYS A 89 -6.00 16.21 2.69
N SER A 90 -6.37 17.33 3.29
CA SER A 90 -7.26 18.38 2.78
C SER A 90 -6.54 19.73 2.64
N GLY A 91 -5.25 19.79 3.01
CA GLY A 91 -4.35 20.91 2.84
C GLY A 91 -2.91 20.54 3.21
N VAL A 92 -2.05 21.56 3.32
CA VAL A 92 -0.62 21.38 3.62
C VAL A 92 -0.32 21.18 5.11
N ASP A 93 -1.18 21.68 6.01
CA ASP A 93 -0.98 21.68 7.47
C ASP A 93 -1.95 20.72 8.19
N ASP A 94 -2.16 19.53 7.59
CA ASP A 94 -3.02 18.50 8.18
C ASP A 94 -2.27 17.57 9.15
N GLU A 95 -3.01 16.69 9.83
CA GLU A 95 -2.50 15.84 10.92
C GLU A 95 -1.35 14.92 10.49
N TYR A 96 -1.36 14.43 9.25
CA TYR A 96 -0.36 13.48 8.76
C TYR A 96 0.85 14.19 8.15
N SER A 97 2.05 13.75 8.52
CA SER A 97 3.34 14.28 8.02
C SER A 97 3.58 14.09 6.52
N VAL A 98 2.70 13.34 5.85
CA VAL A 98 2.69 13.18 4.39
C VAL A 98 2.03 14.38 3.69
N CYS A 99 1.17 15.12 4.38
CA CYS A 99 0.52 16.30 3.84
C CYS A 99 1.54 17.44 3.67
N GLY A 100 1.44 18.17 2.56
CA GLY A 100 2.38 19.24 2.19
C GLY A 100 3.70 18.76 1.59
N LYS A 101 3.93 17.44 1.47
CA LYS A 101 5.13 16.91 0.82
C LYS A 101 5.16 17.25 -0.66
N LEU A 102 6.32 17.70 -1.14
CA LEU A 102 6.49 18.09 -2.54
C LEU A 102 6.83 16.88 -3.41
N LYS A 103 6.54 17.00 -4.71
CA LYS A 103 6.95 16.03 -5.72
C LYS A 103 8.44 15.70 -5.59
N GLY A 104 8.75 14.41 -5.53
CA GLY A 104 10.12 13.93 -5.46
C GLY A 104 10.72 13.85 -4.06
N GLU A 105 10.02 14.32 -3.02
CA GLU A 105 10.47 14.15 -1.64
C GLU A 105 10.25 12.72 -1.13
N THR A 106 11.17 12.20 -0.33
CA THR A 106 10.99 10.88 0.27
C THR A 106 10.07 10.97 1.49
N VAL A 107 8.95 10.27 1.44
CA VAL A 107 8.07 10.01 2.57
C VAL A 107 8.46 8.67 3.17
N ALA A 108 8.90 8.68 4.43
CA ALA A 108 9.23 7.47 5.18
C ALA A 108 8.47 7.48 6.51
N THR A 109 7.62 6.48 6.72
CA THR A 109 6.73 6.40 7.88
C THR A 109 6.68 4.97 8.41
N ASN A 110 6.69 4.85 9.73
CA ASN A 110 6.51 3.60 10.43
C ASN A 110 5.23 3.71 11.26
N PHE A 111 4.34 2.73 11.13
CA PHE A 111 3.08 2.71 11.86
C PHE A 111 2.70 1.30 12.28
N ASP A 112 1.99 1.21 13.40
CA ASP A 112 1.47 -0.04 13.91
C ASP A 112 0.07 -0.29 13.32
N ILE A 113 -0.06 -1.34 12.53
CA ILE A 113 -1.34 -1.89 12.12
C ILE A 113 -1.85 -2.74 13.27
N LYS A 114 -2.81 -2.21 14.00
CA LYS A 114 -3.49 -2.93 15.07
C LYS A 114 -4.65 -3.71 14.46
N GLY A 115 -4.50 -5.02 14.37
CA GLY A 115 -5.64 -5.89 14.21
C GLY A 115 -6.47 -5.76 15.48
N ALA A 116 -7.69 -5.24 15.36
CA ALA A 116 -8.70 -5.56 16.38
C ALA A 116 -8.86 -7.11 16.42
N ARG A 117 -9.80 -7.66 17.20
CA ARG A 117 -10.08 -9.11 17.27
C ARG A 117 -10.56 -9.75 15.93
N ILE A 118 -10.19 -9.18 14.79
CA ILE A 118 -10.42 -9.62 13.44
C ILE A 118 -9.63 -10.90 13.25
N LYS A 119 -10.35 -12.02 13.27
CA LYS A 119 -9.85 -13.28 12.73
C LYS A 119 -9.85 -13.11 11.22
N PHE A 120 -8.73 -13.37 10.55
CA PHE A 120 -8.70 -13.49 9.10
C PHE A 120 -8.98 -14.96 8.75
N PRO A 121 -10.15 -15.29 8.17
CA PRO A 121 -10.38 -16.63 7.63
C PRO A 121 -9.31 -17.02 6.62
N LYS A 122 -9.05 -18.32 6.51
CA LYS A 122 -8.22 -18.86 5.43
C LYS A 122 -8.86 -18.54 4.07
N GLY A 123 -8.02 -18.28 3.09
CA GLY A 123 -8.45 -17.96 1.73
C GLY A 123 -7.62 -16.85 1.10
N ASN A 124 -8.10 -16.41 -0.07
CA ASN A 124 -7.45 -15.41 -0.89
C ASN A 124 -8.12 -14.06 -0.67
N TYR A 125 -7.28 -13.04 -0.47
CA TYR A 125 -7.69 -11.66 -0.33
C TYR A 125 -7.02 -10.83 -1.41
N ASP A 126 -7.83 -10.08 -2.14
CA ASP A 126 -7.37 -9.08 -3.08
C ASP A 126 -7.69 -7.70 -2.48
N ILE A 127 -6.64 -6.92 -2.26
CA ILE A 127 -6.71 -5.66 -1.55
C ILE A 127 -6.23 -4.56 -2.48
N ILE A 128 -7.16 -3.71 -2.92
CA ILE A 128 -6.85 -2.60 -3.83
C ILE A 128 -6.79 -1.32 -3.00
N LEU A 129 -5.59 -0.72 -2.92
CA LEU A 129 -5.33 0.59 -2.34
C LEU A 129 -5.14 1.61 -3.45
N GLN A 130 -5.96 2.65 -3.46
CA GLN A 130 -5.85 3.77 -4.39
C GLN A 130 -5.69 5.06 -3.60
N GLY A 131 -4.68 5.87 -3.98
CA GLY A 131 -4.50 7.22 -3.47
C GLY A 131 -4.80 8.22 -4.58
N PHE A 132 -5.58 9.25 -4.27
CA PHE A 132 -5.99 10.31 -5.19
C PHE A 132 -5.53 11.67 -4.68
N SER A 133 -5.04 12.51 -5.57
CA SER A 133 -4.62 13.88 -5.26
C SER A 133 -5.76 14.91 -5.38
N ASP A 134 -7.00 14.44 -5.44
CA ASP A 134 -8.20 15.27 -5.50
C ASP A 134 -9.41 14.56 -4.90
N ASP A 135 -10.44 15.33 -4.58
CA ASP A 135 -11.67 14.83 -3.94
C ASP A 135 -12.54 14.00 -4.90
N SER A 136 -12.48 14.30 -6.20
CA SER A 136 -13.27 13.66 -7.26
C SER A 136 -12.73 12.31 -7.73
N GLU A 137 -11.61 11.84 -7.16
CA GLU A 137 -10.96 10.56 -7.47
C GLU A 137 -10.55 10.40 -8.93
N ASN A 138 -10.23 11.51 -9.60
CA ASN A 138 -9.86 11.53 -11.01
C ASN A 138 -8.34 11.49 -11.22
N ASN A 139 -7.56 12.03 -10.28
CA ASN A 139 -6.10 12.11 -10.35
C ASN A 139 -5.50 11.10 -9.38
N MET A 140 -5.15 9.94 -9.93
CA MET A 140 -4.53 8.85 -9.20
C MET A 140 -3.06 9.17 -8.89
N ALA A 141 -2.74 9.31 -7.61
CA ALA A 141 -1.38 9.51 -7.11
C ALA A 141 -0.63 8.17 -7.01
N ILE A 142 -1.31 7.11 -6.56
CA ILE A 142 -0.76 5.76 -6.41
C ILE A 142 -1.86 4.70 -6.51
N CYS A 143 -1.52 3.54 -7.07
CA CYS A 143 -2.41 2.39 -7.18
C CYS A 143 -1.66 1.12 -6.84
N LEU A 144 -2.10 0.40 -5.79
CA LEU A 144 -1.54 -0.87 -5.38
C LEU A 144 -2.64 -1.93 -5.33
N ASN A 145 -2.32 -3.10 -5.85
CA ASN A 145 -3.12 -4.30 -5.70
C ASN A 145 -2.29 -5.33 -4.92
N PHE A 146 -2.64 -5.51 -3.65
CA PHE A 146 -2.03 -6.51 -2.79
C PHE A 146 -2.79 -7.83 -2.91
N THR A 147 -2.04 -8.90 -3.02
CA THR A 147 -2.54 -10.27 -2.92
C THR A 147 -2.09 -10.84 -1.58
N MET A 148 -3.06 -11.21 -0.75
CA MET A 148 -2.81 -11.80 0.56
C MET A 148 -3.46 -13.19 0.62
N ILE A 149 -2.66 -14.21 0.90
CA ILE A 149 -3.12 -15.60 1.04
C ILE A 149 -2.93 -16.02 2.49
N VAL A 150 -4.04 -16.34 3.15
CA VAL A 150 -4.05 -16.85 4.52
C VAL A 150 -4.19 -18.37 4.47
N LYS A 151 -3.17 -19.08 4.95
CA LYS A 151 -2.98 -20.54 4.78
C LYS A 151 -3.64 -21.38 5.88
#